data_AF-A0A1V2EV09-F1
#
_entry.id   AF-A0A1V2EV09-F1
#
_cell.length_a   1.000
_cell.length_b   1.000
_cell.length_c   1.000
_cell.angle_alpha   90.00
_cell.angle_beta   90.00
_cell.angle_gamma   90.00
#
_symmetry.space_group_name_H-M   'P 1'
#
loop_
_entity.id
_entity.type
_entity.pdbx_description
1 polymer ?
#
loop_
_entity_poly.entity_id
_entity_poly.type
_entity_poly.pdbx_seq_one_letter_code
_entity_poly.pdbx_strand_id
1 'polypeptide(L)'
;MNIVAHTLFAALLVTPVAASAQTVSHPKEDKSDPNRMVCRTVETTGSRLGKRKICRTAAEWTEVQAMERRDLDRNQALRTKNN
;
A
#
# COMPACT_ATOMS: atom_id res chain seq x y z
N MET A 1 -0.02 59.63 20.11
CA MET A 1 -0.61 60.96 19.90
C MET A 1 0.20 61.64 18.79
N ASN A 2 -0.22 61.91 17.56
CA ASN A 2 -1.48 61.81 16.78
C ASN A 2 -1.11 61.86 15.25
N ILE A 3 -1.89 61.44 14.22
CA ILE A 3 -3.15 60.68 14.10
C ILE A 3 -3.28 60.10 12.66
N VAL A 4 -3.67 58.81 12.52
CA VAL A 4 -4.61 58.19 11.54
C VAL A 4 -4.34 58.15 10.00
N ALA A 5 -4.60 56.96 9.45
CA ALA A 5 -4.99 56.57 8.08
C ALA A 5 -4.23 57.11 6.86
N HIS A 6 -3.94 56.21 5.91
CA HIS A 6 -4.79 56.09 4.70
C HIS A 6 -4.81 54.60 4.27
N THR A 7 -5.95 53.95 4.43
CA THR A 7 -6.19 52.57 3.98
C THR A 7 -6.41 52.54 2.48
N LEU A 8 -5.35 52.41 1.68
CA LEU A 8 -5.48 52.22 0.24
C LEU A 8 -5.87 50.76 -0.04
N PHE A 9 -7.18 50.52 -0.08
CA PHE A 9 -7.78 49.19 -0.21
C PHE A 9 -7.71 48.71 -1.68
N ALA A 10 -6.54 48.24 -2.11
CA ALA A 10 -6.34 47.65 -3.43
C ALA A 10 -7.00 46.26 -3.49
N ALA A 11 -8.29 46.23 -3.85
CA ALA A 11 -9.07 45.00 -3.99
C ALA A 11 -8.63 44.20 -5.23
N LEU A 12 -7.57 43.39 -5.05
CA LEU A 12 -7.13 42.41 -6.04
C LEU A 12 -8.16 41.27 -6.10
N LEU A 13 -9.05 41.29 -7.09
CA LEU A 13 -10.04 40.23 -7.33
C LEU A 13 -9.34 38.97 -7.88
N VAL A 14 -8.77 38.18 -6.97
CA VAL A 14 -8.27 36.84 -7.28
C VAL A 14 -9.47 35.90 -7.48
N THR A 15 -9.83 35.66 -8.74
CA THR A 15 -10.83 34.64 -9.09
C THR A 15 -10.27 33.24 -8.77
N PRO A 16 -10.94 32.43 -7.93
CA PRO A 16 -10.50 31.06 -7.69
C PRO A 16 -10.74 30.23 -8.95
N VAL A 17 -9.65 29.74 -9.55
CA VAL A 17 -9.74 28.72 -10.61
C VAL A 17 -10.31 27.45 -9.97
N ALA A 18 -11.54 27.09 -10.34
CA ALA A 18 -12.15 25.84 -9.95
C ALA A 18 -11.42 24.68 -10.65
N ALA A 19 -10.48 24.06 -9.94
CA ALA A 19 -9.78 22.87 -10.41
C ALA A 19 -10.76 21.69 -10.49
N SER A 20 -11.29 21.45 -11.69
CA SER A 20 -12.10 20.26 -12.00
C SER A 20 -11.24 19.01 -11.80
N ALA A 21 -11.39 18.35 -10.65
CA ALA A 21 -10.77 17.07 -10.39
C ALA A 21 -11.32 16.02 -11.38
N GLN A 22 -10.57 15.78 -12.45
CA GLN A 22 -10.89 14.72 -13.40
C GLN A 22 -10.68 13.38 -12.68
N THR A 23 -11.77 12.74 -12.27
CA THR A 23 -11.76 11.40 -11.71
C THR A 23 -11.29 10.44 -12.80
N VAL A 24 -9.99 10.17 -12.85
CA VAL A 24 -9.40 9.18 -13.74
C VAL A 24 -9.91 7.81 -13.29
N SER A 25 -10.93 7.34 -14.00
CA SER A 25 -11.51 6.00 -13.88
C SER A 25 -10.46 4.96 -14.25
N HIS A 26 -9.60 4.61 -13.29
CA HIS A 26 -8.63 3.53 -13.48
C HIS A 26 -9.39 2.24 -13.84
N PRO A 27 -8.99 1.55 -14.93
CA PRO A 27 -9.56 0.24 -15.26
C PRO A 27 -9.49 -0.68 -14.05
N LYS A 28 -10.59 -1.38 -13.77
CA LYS A 28 -10.61 -2.37 -12.68
C LYS A 28 -9.72 -3.54 -13.10
N GLU A 29 -8.52 -3.58 -12.54
CA GLU A 29 -7.56 -4.67 -12.73
C GLU A 29 -8.22 -6.01 -12.38
N ASP A 30 -8.12 -6.99 -13.28
CA ASP A 30 -8.77 -8.29 -13.08
C ASP A 30 -8.12 -9.00 -11.89
N LYS A 31 -8.92 -9.29 -10.87
CA LYS A 31 -8.45 -9.97 -9.65
C LYS A 31 -8.05 -11.42 -9.90
N SER A 32 -8.46 -11.99 -11.04
CA SER A 32 -8.18 -13.36 -11.46
C SER A 32 -6.94 -13.50 -12.37
N ASP A 33 -6.32 -12.41 -12.83
CA ASP A 33 -5.11 -12.52 -13.66
C ASP A 33 -3.95 -13.11 -12.83
N PRO A 34 -3.39 -14.27 -13.22
CA PRO A 34 -2.25 -14.87 -12.52
C PRO A 34 -1.00 -13.97 -12.52
N ASN A 35 -0.85 -13.09 -13.51
CA ASN A 35 0.32 -12.23 -13.69
C ASN A 35 0.23 -10.91 -12.92
N ARG A 36 -0.94 -10.57 -12.37
CA ARG A 36 -1.16 -9.29 -11.68
C ARG A 36 -0.18 -9.14 -10.49
N MET A 37 0.42 -7.96 -10.37
CA MET A 37 1.45 -7.73 -9.37
C MET A 37 0.81 -7.45 -7.99
N VAL A 38 1.02 -8.36 -7.04
CA VAL A 38 0.53 -8.23 -5.67
C VAL A 38 1.70 -7.94 -4.73
N CYS A 39 1.68 -6.76 -4.11
CA CYS A 39 2.66 -6.40 -3.09
C CYS A 39 2.11 -6.63 -1.68
N ARG A 40 2.82 -7.42 -0.86
CA ARG A 40 2.51 -7.67 0.55
C ARG A 40 3.59 -7.08 1.44
N THR A 41 3.21 -6.50 2.57
CA THR A 41 4.14 -6.10 3.62
C THR A 41 4.38 -7.31 4.52
N VAL A 42 5.64 -7.73 4.64
CA VAL A 42 6.07 -8.79 5.54
C VAL A 42 6.72 -8.13 6.75
N GLU A 43 6.15 -8.40 7.92
CA GLU A 43 6.74 -8.02 9.21
C GLU A 43 7.75 -9.09 9.62
N THR A 44 8.84 -8.67 10.27
CA THR A 44 9.86 -9.59 10.80
C THR A 44 9.85 -9.49 12.32
N THR A 45 9.92 -10.64 13.00
CA THR A 45 9.83 -10.70 14.46
C THR A 45 11.05 -10.05 15.11
N GLY A 46 10.88 -8.84 15.63
CA GLY A 46 11.89 -8.13 16.41
C GLY A 46 11.70 -6.61 16.33
N SER A 47 11.70 -5.92 17.47
CA SER A 47 11.42 -4.46 17.54
C SER A 47 12.39 -3.57 16.73
N ARG A 48 13.56 -4.11 16.37
CA ARG A 48 14.60 -3.42 15.56
C ARG A 48 14.61 -3.85 14.09
N LEU A 49 13.79 -4.83 13.70
CA LEU A 49 13.71 -5.35 12.33
C LEU A 49 12.53 -4.70 11.62
N GLY A 50 12.84 -3.82 10.65
CA GLY A 50 11.83 -3.08 9.91
C GLY A 50 10.94 -3.97 9.03
N LYS A 51 9.75 -3.46 8.69
CA LYS A 51 8.83 -4.12 7.75
C LYS A 51 9.41 -4.05 6.33
N ARG A 52 9.34 -5.14 5.57
CA ARG A 52 9.75 -5.17 4.15
C ARG A 52 8.55 -5.37 3.23
N LYS A 53 8.52 -4.68 2.09
CA LYS A 53 7.52 -4.89 1.04
C LYS A 53 8.07 -5.92 0.04
N ILE A 54 7.28 -6.94 -0.28
CA ILE A 54 7.61 -7.96 -1.29
C ILE A 54 6.50 -7.91 -2.35
N CYS A 55 6.88 -7.72 -3.61
CA CYS A 55 5.96 -7.76 -4.75
C CYS A 55 6.25 -9.02 -5.56
N ARG A 56 5.20 -9.76 -5.90
CA ARG A 56 5.20 -10.97 -6.74
C ARG A 56 3.88 -11.05 -7.50
N THR A 57 3.84 -11.82 -8.57
CA THR A 57 2.60 -12.15 -9.29
C THR A 57 1.63 -12.95 -8.40
N ALA A 58 0.34 -12.97 -8.73
CA ALA A 58 -0.64 -13.78 -8.01
C ALA A 58 -0.35 -15.30 -8.11
N ALA A 59 0.21 -15.75 -9.24
CA ALA A 59 0.68 -17.13 -9.42
C ALA A 59 1.83 -17.47 -8.46
N GLU A 60 2.88 -16.66 -8.40
CA GLU A 60 4.00 -16.87 -7.48
C GLU A 60 3.57 -16.87 -6.01
N TRP A 61 2.62 -16.00 -5.62
CA TRP A 61 2.07 -16.05 -4.27
C TRP A 61 1.31 -17.34 -3.97
N THR A 62 0.70 -17.96 -4.98
CA THR A 62 -0.02 -19.23 -4.81
C THR A 62 0.97 -20.38 -4.60
N GLU A 63 2.06 -20.41 -5.37
CA GLU A 63 3.13 -21.39 -5.19
C GLU A 63 3.83 -21.24 -3.83
N VAL A 64 4.13 -20.01 -3.40
CA VAL A 64 4.71 -19.75 -2.07
C VAL A 64 3.83 -20.29 -0.94
N GLN A 65 2.51 -20.06 -0.99
CA GLN A 65 1.58 -20.61 0.01
C GLN A 65 1.50 -22.14 -0.04
N ALA A 66 1.66 -22.75 -1.23
CA ALA A 66 1.68 -24.20 -1.39
C ALA A 66 2.97 -24.83 -0.84
N MET A 67 4.13 -24.19 -1.02
CA MET A 67 5.40 -24.59 -0.42
C MET A 67 5.36 -24.47 1.12
N GLU A 68 4.96 -23.30 1.64
CA GLU A 68 4.89 -23.04 3.08
C GLU A 68 3.98 -24.06 3.79
N ARG A 69 2.85 -24.43 3.20
CA ARG A 69 1.98 -25.50 3.75
C ARG A 69 2.70 -26.85 3.80
N ARG A 70 3.34 -27.29 2.72
CA ARG A 70 4.05 -28.58 2.66
C ARG A 70 5.16 -28.66 3.71
N ASP A 71 5.87 -27.56 3.95
CA ASP A 71 6.93 -27.50 4.96
C ASP A 71 6.37 -27.53 6.39
N LEU A 72 5.25 -26.85 6.66
CA LEU A 72 4.53 -26.97 7.93
C LEU A 72 4.05 -28.40 8.17
N ASP A 73 3.39 -29.02 7.19
CA ASP A 73 2.88 -30.40 7.26
C ASP A 73 4.03 -31.39 7.51
N ARG A 74 5.16 -31.24 6.81
CA ARG A 74 6.38 -32.03 7.02
C ARG A 74 6.90 -31.88 8.45
N ASN A 75 7.02 -30.65 8.94
CA ASN A 75 7.54 -30.39 10.29
C ASN A 75 6.62 -30.97 11.37
N GLN A 76 5.29 -30.92 11.19
CA GLN A 76 4.33 -31.55 12.08
C GLN A 76 4.46 -33.09 12.06
N ALA A 77 4.55 -33.69 10.87
CA ALA A 77 4.72 -35.14 10.70
C ALA A 77 6.05 -35.69 11.24
N LEU A 78 7.10 -34.87 11.32
CA LEU A 78 8.34 -35.22 12.00
C LEU A 78 8.19 -35.17 13.52
N ARG A 79 7.46 -34.18 14.06
CA ARG A 79 7.21 -34.07 15.51
C ARG A 79 6.38 -35.24 16.05
N THR A 80 5.36 -35.69 15.32
CA THR A 80 4.50 -36.81 15.75
C THR A 80 5.17 -38.19 15.68
N LYS A 81 6.27 -38.33 14.94
CA LYS A 81 7.07 -39.57 14.90
C LYS A 81 8.12 -39.68 16.01
N ASN A 82 8.48 -38.54 16.62
CA ASN A 82 9.56 -38.44 17.60
C ASN A 82 9.04 -38.43 19.06
N ASN A 83 7.77 -38.81 19.27
CA ASN A 83 7.08 -38.85 20.57
C ASN A 83 6.24 -40.12 20.68
#